data_AF-A0A7T0BY14-F1
#
_entry.id   AF-A0A7T0BY14-F1
#
_cell.length_a   1.000
_cell.length_b   1.000
_cell.length_c   1.000
_cell.angle_alpha   90.00
_cell.angle_beta   90.00
_cell.angle_gamma   90.00
#
_symmetry.space_group_name_H-M   'P 1'
#
loop_
_entity.id
_entity.type
_entity.pdbx_description
1 polymer ?
#
loop_
_entity_poly.entity_id
_entity_poly.type
_entity_poly.pdbx_seq_one_letter_code
_entity_poly.pdbx_strand_id
1 'polypeptide(L)' 'MPKESNFKISGRIKNNQTGYDEDFKLFVKGLDKNHAVMIAKDYLRRNAPVQEDGKLPGNIIIENIQEKFSS' A
#
# COMPACT_ATOMS: atom_id res chain seq x y z
N MET A 1 6.44 -17.22 -18.88
CA MET A 1 6.56 -15.84 -18.36
C MET A 1 5.97 -15.80 -16.96
N PRO A 2 6.48 -14.97 -16.03
CA PRO A 2 5.85 -14.76 -14.73
C PRO A 2 4.41 -14.26 -14.95
N LYS A 3 3.42 -14.91 -14.34
CA LYS A 3 2.03 -14.49 -14.45
C LYS A 3 1.73 -13.50 -13.35
N GLU A 4 1.33 -12.29 -13.71
CA GLU A 4 0.86 -11.31 -12.74
C GLU A 4 -0.56 -11.63 -12.28
N SER A 5 -0.81 -11.50 -10.98
CA SER A 5 -2.12 -11.59 -10.36
C SER A 5 -2.56 -10.21 -9.86
N ASN A 6 -3.87 -9.99 -9.74
CA ASN A 6 -4.40 -8.79 -9.11
C ASN A 6 -4.43 -9.01 -7.59
N PHE A 7 -3.92 -8.07 -6.83
CA PHE A 7 -3.93 -8.08 -5.37
C PHE A 7 -4.69 -6.88 -4.85
N LYS A 8 -5.60 -7.14 -3.91
CA LYS A 8 -6.22 -6.11 -3.08
C LYS A 8 -5.41 -6.02 -1.78
N ILE A 9 -4.80 -4.88 -1.54
CA ILE A 9 -4.00 -4.61 -0.35
C ILE A 9 -4.73 -3.55 0.47
N SER A 10 -4.89 -3.79 1.76
CA SER A 10 -5.42 -2.80 2.69
C SER A 10 -4.58 -2.71 3.94
N GLY A 11 -4.60 -1.54 4.56
CA GLY A 11 -3.85 -1.25 5.77
C GLY A 11 -4.07 0.18 6.20
N ARG A 12 -3.12 0.71 6.98
CA ARG A 12 -3.19 2.06 7.54
C ARG A 12 -1.86 2.80 7.43
N ILE A 13 -1.91 4.12 7.32
CA ILE A 13 -0.75 5.01 7.44
C ILE A 13 -0.84 5.67 8.80
N LYS A 14 0.11 5.35 9.69
CA LYS A 14 0.08 5.79 11.08
C LYS A 14 1.30 6.61 11.47
N ASN A 15 1.06 7.77 12.08
CA ASN A 15 2.08 8.60 12.71
C ASN A 15 1.71 8.90 14.14
N ASN A 16 2.47 8.29 15.06
CA ASN A 16 2.24 8.45 16.49
C ASN A 16 2.59 9.85 17.02
N GLN A 17 3.35 10.65 16.27
CA GLN A 17 3.74 12.02 16.68
C GLN A 17 2.66 13.04 16.34
N THR A 18 1.98 12.88 15.21
CA THR A 18 0.94 13.83 14.74
C THR A 18 -0.49 13.33 15.01
N GLY A 19 -0.65 12.08 15.45
CA GLY A 19 -1.97 11.44 15.61
C GLY A 19 -2.62 11.02 14.29
N TYR A 20 -1.91 11.14 13.17
CA TYR A 20 -2.40 10.73 11.85
C TYR A 20 -2.57 9.19 11.81
N ASP A 21 -3.78 8.72 11.49
CA ASP A 21 -4.13 7.31 11.36
C ASP A 21 -5.23 7.18 10.30
N GLU A 22 -4.81 6.97 9.05
CA GLU A 22 -5.72 6.89 7.89
C GLU A 22 -5.65 5.50 7.28
N ASP A 23 -6.81 4.92 6.98
CA ASP A 23 -6.88 3.66 6.26
C ASP A 23 -6.64 3.83 4.76
N PHE A 24 -6.10 2.79 4.14
CA PHE A 24 -5.97 2.73 2.69
C PHE A 24 -6.40 1.37 2.17
N LYS A 25 -6.87 1.39 0.92
CA LYS A 25 -7.15 0.20 0.13
C LYS A 25 -6.71 0.44 -1.31
N LEU A 26 -5.87 -0.46 -1.81
CA LEU A 26 -5.28 -0.39 -3.14
C LEU A 26 -5.49 -1.71 -3.88
N PHE A 27 -5.65 -1.60 -5.19
CA PHE A 27 -5.57 -2.74 -6.10
C PHE A 27 -4.29 -2.60 -6.91
N VAL A 28 -3.43 -3.60 -6.85
CA VAL A 28 -2.14 -3.62 -7.56
C VAL A 28 -2.00 -4.93 -8.32
N LYS A 29 -1.28 -4.92 -9.44
CA LYS A 29 -0.82 -6.14 -10.09
C LYS A 29 0.54 -6.50 -9.52
N GLY A 30 0.77 -7.78 -9.24
CA GLY A 30 2.04 -8.26 -8.69
C GLY A 30 2.35 -9.66 -9.17
N LEU A 31 3.61 -10.06 -9.03
CA LEU A 31 4.05 -11.42 -9.33
C LEU A 31 3.70 -12.39 -8.20
N ASP A 32 3.73 -11.87 -6.98
CA ASP A 32 3.34 -12.53 -5.75
C ASP A 32 2.91 -11.45 -4.73
N LYS A 33 2.61 -11.88 -3.50
CA LYS A 33 2.22 -10.98 -2.41
C LYS A 33 3.31 -9.98 -2.05
N ASN A 34 4.59 -10.36 -2.09
CA ASN A 34 5.70 -9.48 -1.71
C ASN A 34 5.90 -8.38 -2.75
N HIS A 35 5.87 -8.75 -4.03
CA HIS A 35 5.93 -7.79 -5.13
C HIS A 35 4.75 -6.82 -5.09
N ALA A 36 3.54 -7.33 -4.82
CA ALA A 36 2.36 -6.50 -4.65
C ALA A 36 2.50 -5.50 -3.49
N VAL A 37 3.03 -5.94 -2.34
CA VAL A 37 3.31 -5.05 -1.19
C VAL A 37 4.34 -3.99 -1.53
N MET A 38 5.39 -4.33 -2.27
CA MET A 38 6.41 -3.37 -2.71
C MET A 38 5.79 -2.28 -3.58
N ILE A 39 4.97 -2.66 -4.58
CA ILE A 39 4.26 -1.72 -5.46
C ILE A 39 3.31 -0.83 -4.65
N ALA A 40 2.53 -1.39 -3.73
CA ALA A 40 1.63 -0.61 -2.89
C ALA A 40 2.38 0.40 -2.02
N LYS A 41 3.50 0.02 -1.41
CA LYS A 41 4.33 0.93 -0.61
C LYS A 41 4.94 2.05 -1.44
N ASP A 42 5.43 1.75 -2.65
CA ASP A 42 5.97 2.76 -3.55
C ASP A 42 4.88 3.73 -4.04
N TYR A 43 3.70 3.22 -4.39
CA TYR A 43 2.55 4.04 -4.76
C TYR A 43 2.16 5.01 -3.63
N LEU A 44 2.03 4.51 -2.40
CA LEU A 44 1.69 5.33 -1.23
C LEU A 44 2.78 6.37 -0.95
N ARG A 45 4.06 6.02 -1.08
CA ARG A 45 5.17 7.00 -0.92
C ARG A 45 5.08 8.18 -1.87
N ARG A 46 4.57 7.97 -3.08
CA ARG A 46 4.50 8.99 -4.13
C ARG A 46 3.18 9.76 -4.17
N ASN A 47 2.07 9.14 -3.72
CA ASN A 47 0.72 9.65 -3.94
C ASN A 47 -0.10 9.88 -2.67
N ALA A 48 0.33 9.33 -1.52
CA ALA A 48 -0.32 9.70 -0.25
C ALA A 48 -0.09 11.19 0.02
N PRO A 49 -1.03 11.88 0.71
CA PRO A 49 -0.89 13.28 1.06
C PRO A 49 0.44 13.48 1.79
N VAL A 50 1.41 14.04 1.08
CA VAL A 50 2.72 14.38 1.62
C VAL A 50 2.52 15.49 2.64
N GLN A 51 3.19 15.39 3.79
CA GLN A 51 3.32 16.56 4.66
C GLN A 51 4.10 17.65 3.90
N GLU A 52 4.09 18.90 4.39
CA GLU A 52 4.74 20.04 3.73
C GLU A 52 6.22 19.81 3.37
N ASP A 53 6.87 18.82 3.98
CA ASP A 53 8.25 18.41 3.76
C ASP A 53 8.45 17.28 2.71
N GLY A 54 7.39 16.90 1.99
CA GLY A 54 7.46 15.88 0.93
C GLY A 54 7.54 14.44 1.45
N LYS A 55 7.37 14.20 2.76
CA LYS A 55 7.38 12.85 3.34
C LYS A 55 5.98 12.28 3.50
N LEU A 56 5.90 10.95 3.47
CA LEU A 56 4.71 10.22 3.92
C LEU A 56 4.30 10.73 5.30
N PRO A 57 3.01 10.88 5.56
CA PRO A 57 2.54 11.43 6.81
C PRO A 57 2.74 10.47 7.98
N GLY A 58 3.11 9.20 7.73
CA GLY A 58 3.39 8.19 8.75
C GLY A 58 3.96 6.88 8.19
N ASN A 59 4.07 5.88 9.06
CA ASN A 59 4.48 4.52 8.71
C ASN A 59 3.34 3.75 8.04
N ILE A 60 3.65 3.03 6.96
CA ILE A 60 2.69 2.16 6.26
C ILE A 60 2.62 0.81 6.97
N ILE A 61 1.46 0.47 7.48
CA ILE A 61 1.12 -0.82 8.09
C ILE A 61 0.23 -1.58 7.12
N ILE A 62 0.66 -2.76 6.68
CA ILE A 62 -0.13 -3.65 5.81
C ILE A 62 -0.90 -4.61 6.70
N GLU A 63 -2.23 -4.61 6.59
CA GLU A 63 -3.12 -5.44 7.43
C GLU A 63 -3.70 -6.63 6.68
N ASN A 64 -3.95 -6.47 5.36
CA ASN A 64 -4.56 -7.52 4.56
C ASN A 64 -4.05 -7.53 3.12
N ILE A 65 -3.85 -8.73 2.56
CA ILE A 65 -3.46 -8.95 1.17
C ILE A 65 -4.33 -10.07 0.61
N GLN A 66 -5.17 -9.75 -0.38
CA GLN A 66 -6.05 -10.71 -1.05
C GLN A 66 -5.64 -10.84 -2.51
N GLU A 67 -5.24 -12.03 -2.93
CA GLU A 67 -5.09 -12.34 -4.34
C GLU A 67 -6.47 -12.53 -4.95
N LYS A 68 -6.81 -11.69 -5.93
CA LYS A 68 -7.97 -11.90 -6.78
C LYS A 68 -7.52 -12.65 -8.02
N PHE A 69 -7.90 -13.93 -8.09
CA PHE A 69 -7.93 -14.64 -9.35
C PHE A 69 -8.98 -13.96 -10.24
N SER A 70 -8.55 -13.56 -11.44
CA SER A 70 -9.49 -13.21 -12.51
C SER A 70 -10.26 -14.49 -12.86
N SER A 71 -11.48 -14.61 -12.36
CA SER A 71 -12.47 -15.61 -12.77
C SER A 71 -12.79 -15.48 -14.25
#